data_AF-A0A965PTL8-F1
#
_entry.id   AF-A0A965PTL8-F1
#
_cell.length_a   1.000
_cell.length_b   1.000
_cell.length_c   1.000
_cell.angle_alpha   90.00
_cell.angle_beta   90.00
_cell.angle_gamma   90.00
#
_symmetry.space_group_name_H-M   'P 1'
#
loop_
_entity.id
_entity.type
_entity.pdbx_description
1 polymer ?
#
loop_
_entity_poly.entity_id
_entity_poly.type
_entity_poly.pdbx_seq_one_letter_code
_entity_poly.pdbx_strand_id
1 'polypeptide(L)'
;MKPRYDFNKGKLISYDGEIIEFAETKTIDKYADQVEEIMSLFNLKKGEYILTDESTIGHFGKETINKILLQKFKKKYGFSLTNNSNISKIAERMYNFRPF
;
A
#
# COMPACT_ATOMS: atom_id res chain seq x y z
N MET A 1 -27.98 -7.25 14.79
CA MET A 1 -27.35 -8.54 15.13
C MET A 1 -25.87 -8.31 15.40
N LYS A 2 -25.27 -8.98 16.39
CA LYS A 2 -23.83 -8.82 16.69
C LYS A 2 -22.99 -9.54 15.62
N PRO A 3 -21.85 -8.96 15.18
CA PRO A 3 -20.94 -9.64 14.26
C PRO A 3 -20.46 -10.96 14.90
N ARG A 4 -20.55 -12.06 14.16
CA ARG A 4 -20.01 -13.35 14.56
C ARG A 4 -18.71 -13.58 13.83
N TYR A 5 -17.64 -13.70 14.61
CA TYR A 5 -16.33 -14.13 14.13
C TYR A 5 -16.41 -15.62 13.79
N ASP A 6 -16.20 -15.99 12.52
CA ASP A 6 -16.11 -17.39 12.10
C ASP A 6 -14.68 -17.88 12.30
N PHE A 7 -14.46 -18.58 13.42
CA PHE A 7 -13.17 -19.12 13.80
C PHE A 7 -12.63 -20.19 12.83
N ASN A 8 -13.48 -20.82 12.02
CA ASN A 8 -13.02 -21.77 11.00
C ASN A 8 -12.49 -21.08 9.75
N LYS A 9 -12.83 -19.80 9.54
CA LYS A 9 -12.47 -19.06 8.31
C LYS A 9 -11.59 -17.84 8.56
N GLY A 10 -11.37 -17.42 9.80
CA GLY A 10 -10.44 -16.35 10.17
C GLY A 10 -10.72 -15.01 9.47
N LYS A 11 -11.99 -14.67 9.21
CA LYS A 11 -12.37 -13.50 8.40
C LYS A 11 -13.55 -12.72 8.99
N LEU A 12 -13.47 -11.39 8.91
CA LEU A 12 -14.52 -10.43 9.25
C LEU A 12 -15.23 -9.99 7.96
N ILE A 13 -16.56 -10.02 7.95
CA ILE A 13 -17.43 -9.57 6.86
C ILE A 13 -18.11 -8.27 7.30
N SER A 14 -18.07 -7.21 6.48
CA SER A 14 -18.78 -5.96 6.71
C SER A 14 -20.08 -5.90 5.91
N TYR A 15 -21.02 -5.08 6.39
CA TYR A 15 -22.45 -5.17 6.13
C TYR A 15 -22.95 -4.35 4.92
N ASP A 16 -22.06 -3.67 4.18
CA ASP A 16 -22.44 -2.68 3.14
C ASP A 16 -21.99 -3.04 1.71
N GLY A 17 -21.89 -4.34 1.42
CA GLY A 17 -22.24 -4.83 0.09
C GLY A 17 -21.12 -5.20 -0.88
N GLU A 18 -19.90 -4.65 -0.80
CA GLU A 18 -18.76 -5.20 -1.55
C GLU A 18 -17.44 -5.10 -0.77
N ILE A 19 -16.93 -6.24 -0.30
CA ILE A 19 -15.55 -6.40 0.17
C ILE A 19 -14.78 -7.08 -0.95
N ILE A 20 -13.80 -6.35 -1.49
CA ILE A 20 -12.83 -6.85 -2.46
C ILE A 20 -11.78 -7.70 -1.71
N GLU A 21 -11.55 -8.89 -2.25
CA GLU A 21 -10.70 -9.93 -1.69
C GLU A 21 -9.22 -9.54 -1.66
N PHE A 22 -8.57 -9.78 -0.52
CA PHE A 22 -7.13 -9.63 -0.35
C PHE A 22 -6.41 -10.90 -0.85
N ALA A 23 -5.81 -10.80 -2.04
CA ALA A 23 -4.93 -11.84 -2.57
C ALA A 23 -3.54 -11.74 -1.90
N GLU A 24 -3.13 -12.82 -1.22
CA GLU A 24 -1.83 -13.07 -0.56
C GLU A 24 -1.07 -11.84 -0.02
N THR A 25 -1.59 -11.26 1.07
CA THR A 25 -1.16 -9.97 1.60
C THR A 25 -0.03 -9.99 2.63
N LYS A 26 0.55 -11.14 3.00
CA LYS A 26 1.48 -11.21 4.16
C LYS A 26 2.60 -10.16 4.14
N THR A 27 3.15 -9.86 2.97
CA THR A 27 4.21 -8.86 2.81
C THR A 27 3.68 -7.43 2.87
N ILE A 28 2.51 -7.18 2.28
CA ILE A 28 1.82 -5.87 2.34
C ILE A 28 1.39 -5.58 3.79
N ASP A 29 0.80 -6.57 4.46
CA ASP A 29 0.36 -6.47 5.86
C ASP A 29 1.54 -6.23 6.80
N LYS A 30 2.69 -6.88 6.53
CA LYS A 30 3.93 -6.67 7.31
C LYS A 30 4.46 -5.24 7.20
N TYR A 31 4.26 -4.59 6.06
CA TYR A 31 4.76 -3.24 5.78
C TYR A 31 3.63 -2.22 5.60
N ALA A 32 2.51 -2.41 6.29
CA ALA A 32 1.28 -1.64 6.09
C ALA A 32 1.51 -0.12 6.19
N ASP A 33 2.28 0.33 7.18
CA ASP A 33 2.60 1.76 7.37
C ASP A 33 3.42 2.33 6.20
N GLN A 34 4.39 1.55 5.70
CA GLN A 34 5.21 1.98 4.56
C GLN A 34 4.39 2.00 3.27
N VAL A 35 3.50 1.01 3.10
CA VAL A 35 2.56 0.95 1.98
C VAL A 35 1.62 2.16 2.02
N GLU A 36 1.05 2.50 3.17
CA GLU A 36 0.19 3.67 3.31
C GLU A 36 0.93 4.97 2.96
N GLU A 37 2.18 5.12 3.41
CA GLU A 37 3.02 6.26 3.03
C GLU A 37 3.29 6.29 1.51
N ILE A 38 3.57 5.14 0.87
CA ILE A 38 3.73 5.06 -0.60
C ILE A 38 2.42 5.47 -1.30
N MET A 39 1.28 4.94 -0.85
CA MET A 39 -0.01 5.24 -1.46
C MET A 39 -0.40 6.72 -1.29
N SER A 40 0.01 7.36 -0.19
CA SER A 40 -0.20 8.80 0.04
C SER A 40 0.53 9.69 -0.98
N LEU A 41 1.53 9.15 -1.70
CA LEU A 41 2.21 9.87 -2.78
C LEU A 41 1.31 10.04 -4.00
N PHE A 42 0.22 9.28 -4.10
CA PHE A 42 -0.74 9.33 -5.18
C PHE A 42 -2.04 9.97 -4.67
N ASN A 43 -2.65 10.81 -5.51
CA ASN A 43 -3.95 11.44 -5.24
C ASN A 43 -5.10 10.46 -5.54
N LEU A 44 -5.08 9.28 -4.92
CA LEU A 44 -6.11 8.25 -5.06
C LEU A 44 -7.09 8.35 -3.88
N LYS A 45 -8.39 8.20 -4.11
CA LYS A 45 -9.34 8.07 -3.00
C LYS A 45 -9.27 6.67 -2.41
N LYS A 46 -9.52 6.56 -1.10
CA LYS A 46 -9.58 5.28 -0.40
C LYS A 46 -10.63 4.37 -1.06
N GLY A 47 -10.21 3.18 -1.49
CA GLY A 47 -11.05 2.22 -2.22
C GLY A 47 -10.95 2.32 -3.75
N GLU A 48 -10.21 3.27 -4.31
CA GLU A 48 -9.98 3.37 -5.76
C GLU A 48 -8.80 2.51 -6.26
N TYR A 49 -8.18 1.70 -5.40
CA TYR A 49 -7.02 0.90 -5.78
C TYR A 49 -6.99 -0.47 -5.08
N ILE A 50 -6.53 -1.47 -5.83
CA ILE A 50 -6.23 -2.81 -5.34
C ILE A 50 -4.71 -2.94 -5.29
N LEU A 51 -4.20 -3.45 -4.18
CA LEU A 51 -2.77 -3.67 -4.00
C LEU A 51 -2.46 -5.15 -3.82
N THR A 52 -1.56 -5.64 -4.66
CA THR A 52 -0.96 -6.98 -4.61
C THR A 52 0.56 -6.87 -4.45
N ASP A 53 1.22 -7.95 -4.08
CA ASP A 53 2.68 -8.02 -3.97
C ASP A 53 3.42 -7.75 -5.29
N GLU A 54 2.75 -8.00 -6.42
CA GLU A 54 3.17 -7.68 -7.79
C GLU A 54 2.86 -6.24 -8.22
N SER A 55 2.16 -5.45 -7.39
CA SER A 55 1.80 -4.08 -7.75
C SER A 55 3.02 -3.18 -7.89
N THR A 56 3.13 -2.50 -9.03
CA THR A 56 4.20 -1.56 -9.35
C THR A 56 3.69 -0.12 -9.33
N ILE A 57 4.60 0.83 -9.14
CA ILE A 57 4.29 2.27 -9.22
C ILE A 57 3.63 2.66 -10.55
N GLY A 58 3.96 1.97 -11.64
CA GLY A 58 3.39 2.19 -12.96
C GLY A 58 1.89 1.95 -13.03
N HIS A 59 1.33 1.09 -12.17
CA HIS A 59 -0.10 0.77 -12.16
C HIS A 59 -0.99 1.93 -11.72
N PHE A 60 -0.44 2.94 -11.03
CA PHE A 60 -1.21 4.04 -10.45
C PHE A 60 -1.24 5.31 -11.31
N GLY A 61 -0.56 5.31 -12.46
CA GLY A 61 -0.52 6.43 -13.41
C GLY A 61 0.35 7.62 -12.93
N LYS A 62 1.15 8.21 -13.83
CA LYS A 62 2.03 9.35 -13.47
C LYS A 62 1.25 10.62 -13.10
N GLU A 63 0.02 10.76 -13.59
CA GLU A 63 -0.80 11.97 -13.42
C GLU A 63 -1.38 12.09 -12.01
N THR A 64 -1.40 11.01 -11.25
CA THR A 64 -1.92 10.98 -9.88
C THR A 64 -0.84 11.29 -8.84
N ILE A 65 0.45 11.31 -9.19
CA ILE A 65 1.54 11.55 -8.22
C ILE A 65 1.56 13.01 -7.72
N ASN A 66 1.59 13.16 -6.41
CA ASN A 66 1.86 14.40 -5.73
C ASN A 66 3.37 14.71 -5.71
N LYS A 67 3.81 15.62 -6.58
CA LYS A 67 5.23 15.99 -6.74
C LYS A 67 5.87 16.53 -5.44
N ILE A 68 5.11 17.23 -4.60
CA ILE A 68 5.62 17.79 -3.35
C ILE A 68 5.92 16.67 -2.35
N LEU A 69 4.98 15.73 -2.19
CA LEU A 69 5.18 14.57 -1.32
C LEU A 69 6.30 13.66 -1.84
N LEU A 70 6.42 13.49 -3.16
CA LEU A 70 7.52 12.74 -3.76
C LEU A 70 8.90 13.36 -3.46
N GLN A 71 9.04 14.69 -3.48
CA GLN A 71 10.28 15.34 -3.09
C GLN A 71 10.61 15.15 -1.61
N LYS A 72 9.60 15.25 -0.72
CA LYS A 72 9.77 14.98 0.71
C LYS A 72 10.17 13.52 0.97
N PHE A 73 9.53 12.58 0.27
CA PHE A 73 9.86 11.16 0.31
C PHE A 73 11.32 10.92 -0.07
N LYS A 74 11.77 11.48 -1.20
CA LYS A 74 13.16 11.35 -1.65
C LYS A 74 14.16 11.93 -0.65
N LYS A 75 13.81 13.04 -0.01
CA LYS A 75 14.65 13.65 1.04
C LYS A 75 14.71 12.79 2.31
N LYS A 76 13.58 12.20 2.70
CA LYS A 76 13.47 11.33 3.90
C LYS A 76 14.26 10.03 3.74
N TYR A 77 14.11 9.35 2.61
CA TYR A 77 14.64 8.00 2.41
C TYR A 77 15.91 7.93 1.55
N GLY A 78 16.32 9.03 0.91
CA GLY A 78 17.53 9.08 0.08
C GLY A 78 17.43 8.33 -1.25
N PHE A 79 16.24 7.82 -1.62
CA PHE A 79 16.01 7.14 -2.91
C PHE A 79 14.71 7.59 -3.58
N SER A 80 14.59 7.32 -4.89
CA SER A 80 13.42 7.66 -5.69
C SER A 80 12.63 6.40 -6.07
N LEU A 81 11.34 6.58 -6.34
CA LEU A 81 10.47 5.56 -6.91
C LEU A 81 10.69 5.47 -8.43
N THR A 82 10.63 4.25 -8.97
CA THR A 82 10.59 4.01 -10.42
C THR A 82 9.30 3.28 -10.76
N ASN A 83 8.78 3.49 -11.97
CA ASN A 83 7.51 2.89 -12.41
C ASN A 83 7.51 1.35 -12.34
N ASN A 84 8.67 0.72 -12.47
CA ASN A 84 8.80 -0.74 -12.45
C ASN A 84 9.12 -1.29 -11.05
N SER A 85 9.20 -0.43 -10.02
CA SER A 85 9.48 -0.87 -8.66
C SER A 85 8.21 -1.44 -8.04
N ASN A 86 8.30 -2.69 -7.56
CA ASN A 86 7.23 -3.31 -6.77
C ASN A 86 7.06 -2.56 -5.45
N ILE A 87 5.81 -2.31 -5.07
CA ILE A 87 5.46 -1.60 -3.83
C ILE A 87 6.00 -2.37 -2.61
N SER A 88 5.90 -3.69 -2.61
CA SER A 88 6.44 -4.56 -1.55
C SER A 88 7.95 -4.35 -1.31
N LYS A 89 8.75 -4.27 -2.38
CA LYS A 89 10.21 -4.03 -2.31
C LYS A 89 10.54 -2.61 -1.84
N ILE A 90 9.75 -1.62 -2.26
CA ILE A 90 9.90 -0.24 -1.80
C ILE A 90 9.59 -0.17 -0.30
N ALA A 91 8.48 -0.77 0.12
CA ALA A 91 8.03 -0.78 1.50
C ALA A 91 9.06 -1.47 2.42
N GLU A 92 9.62 -2.60 1.99
CA GLU A 92 10.72 -3.27 2.68
C GLU A 92 11.96 -2.38 2.80
N ARG A 93 12.32 -1.65 1.73
CA ARG A 93 13.46 -0.73 1.75
C ARG A 93 13.23 0.44 2.72
N MET A 94 12.00 0.96 2.79
CA MET A 94 11.61 1.99 3.76
C MET A 94 11.66 1.45 5.19
N TYR A 95 11.17 0.22 5.42
CA TYR A 95 11.18 -0.41 6.74
C TYR A 95 12.60 -0.61 7.28
N ASN A 96 13.52 -1.00 6.39
CA ASN A 96 14.94 -1.19 6.73
C ASN A 96 15.76 0.11 6.72
N PHE A 97 15.14 1.25 6.38
CA PHE A 97 15.84 2.53 6.34
C PHE A 97 16.18 3.00 7.76
N ARG A 98 17.47 3.21 8.02
CA ARG A 98 17.97 3.80 9.25
C ARG A 98 18.58 5.17 8.94
N PRO A 99 17.95 6.28 9.34
CA PRO A 99 18.59 7.58 9.23
C PRO A 99 19.80 7.60 10.18
N PHE A 100 20.97 7.90 9.63
CA PHE A 100 22.20 8.16 10.39
C PHE A 100 22.14 9.56 11.01
#